data_AF-A0AAE1JJQ2-F1
#
_entry.id   AF-A0AAE1JJQ2-F1
#
_cell.length_a   1.000
_cell.length_b   1.000
_cell.length_c   1.000
_cell.angle_alpha   90.00
_cell.angle_beta   90.00
_cell.angle_gamma   90.00
#
_symmetry.space_group_name_H-M   'P 1'
#
loop_
_entity.id
_entity.type
_entity.pdbx_description
1 polymer ?
#
loop_
_entity_poly.entity_id
_entity_poly.type
_entity_poly.pdbx_seq_one_letter_code
_entity_poly.pdbx_strand_id
1 'polypeptide(L)' 'MRGAPRVRFVLHGTPRQWSDEWRSWICWDKDTLLHLLESEAQKSGGKLQVYEKYYFADRPANLQMHFEIIERLDVNS' A
#
# COMPACT_ATOMS: atom_id res chain seq x y z
N MET A 1 27.26 -8.97 -15.13
CA MET A 1 26.07 -8.34 -15.75
C MET A 1 25.30 -7.62 -14.64
N ARG A 2 25.04 -6.31 -14.75
CA ARG A 2 24.12 -5.65 -13.81
C ARG A 2 22.70 -6.10 -14.18
N GLY A 3 22.05 -6.85 -13.30
CA GLY A 3 20.65 -7.23 -13.49
C GLY A 3 19.77 -5.98 -13.60
N ALA A 4 18.60 -6.12 -14.23
CA ALA A 4 17.63 -5.04 -14.31
C ALA A 4 17.29 -4.51 -12.88
N PRO A 5 17.08 -3.19 -12.71
CA PRO A 5 16.72 -2.62 -11.42
C PRO A 5 15.48 -3.32 -10.83
N ARG A 6 15.52 -3.60 -9.53
CA ARG A 6 14.39 -4.16 -8.81
C ARG A 6 13.31 -3.09 -8.65
N VAL A 7 12.06 -3.43 -8.93
CA VAL A 7 10.91 -2.54 -8.72
C VAL A 7 10.27 -2.87 -7.38
N ARG A 8 9.96 -1.83 -6.59
CA ARG A 8 9.27 -1.96 -5.31
C ARG A 8 7.99 -1.15 -5.34
N PHE A 9 6.87 -1.81 -5.08
CA PHE A 9 5.59 -1.17 -4.83
C PHE A 9 5.32 -1.16 -3.33
N VAL A 10 4.92 0.00 -2.80
CA VAL A 10 4.49 0.13 -1.42
C VAL A 10 3.12 0.80 -1.41
N LEU A 11 2.12 0.07 -0.94
CA LEU A 11 0.76 0.55 -0.78
C LEU A 11 0.67 1.22 0.59
N HIS A 12 0.63 2.54 0.61
CA HIS A 12 0.51 3.35 1.82
C HIS A 12 -0.94 3.71 2.10
N GLY A 13 -1.35 3.65 3.37
CA GLY A 13 -2.67 4.13 3.75
C GLY A 13 -2.97 4.05 5.23
N THR A 14 -4.15 4.55 5.57
CA THR A 14 -4.67 4.64 6.94
C THR A 14 -6.01 3.91 7.05
N PRO A 15 -6.49 3.60 8.26
CA PRO A 15 -7.87 3.13 8.47
C PRO A 15 -8.90 4.04 7.81
N ARG A 16 -8.70 5.36 7.84
CA ARG A 16 -9.59 6.30 7.15
C ARG A 16 -9.65 6.09 5.65
N GLN A 17 -8.57 5.64 5.00
CA GLN A 17 -8.56 5.45 3.55
C GLN A 17 -9.02 4.05 3.13
N TRP A 18 -8.62 3.01 3.86
CA TRP A 18 -8.84 1.62 3.45
C TRP A 18 -10.07 0.97 4.09
N SER A 19 -10.65 1.57 5.14
CA SER A 19 -11.80 1.01 5.85
C SER A 19 -13.00 1.95 5.85
N ASP A 20 -13.11 2.85 4.86
CA ASP A 20 -14.28 3.72 4.71
C ASP A 20 -15.46 2.93 4.13
N GLU A 21 -16.45 2.63 4.98
CA GLU A 21 -17.66 1.89 4.60
C GLU A 21 -18.47 2.60 3.49
N TRP A 22 -18.42 3.93 3.43
CA TRP A 22 -19.09 4.72 2.39
C TRP A 22 -18.36 4.67 1.04
N ARG A 23 -17.11 4.18 1.03
CA ARG A 23 -16.25 4.09 -0.14
C ARG A 23 -15.55 2.73 -0.20
N SER A 24 -16.30 1.67 0.04
CA SER A 24 -15.80 0.28 0.06
C SER A 24 -15.06 -0.12 -1.23
N TRP A 25 -15.39 0.49 -2.37
CA TRP A 25 -14.69 0.31 -3.64
C TRP A 25 -13.19 0.65 -3.56
N ILE A 26 -12.77 1.57 -2.68
CA ILE A 26 -11.35 1.91 -2.49
C ILE A 26 -10.58 0.71 -1.92
N CYS A 27 -11.16 0.02 -0.92
CA CYS A 27 -10.55 -1.19 -0.37
C CYS A 27 -10.50 -2.29 -1.42
N TRP A 28 -11.59 -2.47 -2.17
CA TRP A 28 -11.68 -3.48 -3.22
C TRP A 28 -10.65 -3.26 -4.34
N ASP A 29 -10.49 -2.02 -4.82
CA ASP A 29 -9.47 -1.68 -5.83
C ASP A 29 -8.05 -1.89 -5.28
N LYS A 30 -7.80 -1.50 -4.02
CA LYS A 30 -6.52 -1.75 -3.35
C LYS A 30 -6.20 -3.24 -3.27
N ASP A 31 -7.15 -4.06 -2.81
CA ASP A 31 -6.97 -5.50 -2.65
C ASP A 31 -6.79 -6.20 -3.99
N THR A 32 -7.53 -5.77 -5.02
CA THR A 32 -7.37 -6.26 -6.39
C THR A 32 -5.98 -5.95 -6.94
N LEU A 33 -5.50 -4.71 -6.77
CA LEU A 33 -4.17 -4.31 -7.20
C LEU A 33 -3.08 -5.09 -6.44
N LEU A 34 -3.21 -5.22 -5.11
CA LEU A 34 -2.28 -5.97 -4.28
C LEU A 34 -2.17 -7.41 -4.79
N HIS A 35 -3.30 -8.08 -5.01
CA HIS A 35 -3.33 -9.46 -5.49
C HIS A 35 -2.63 -9.63 -6.85
N LEU A 36 -2.86 -8.70 -7.78
CA LEU A 36 -2.20 -8.71 -9.10
C LEU A 36 -0.68 -8.53 -8.96
N LEU A 37 -0.25 -7.59 -8.12
CA LEU A 37 1.17 -7.32 -7.88
C LEU A 37 1.86 -8.51 -7.20
N GLU A 38 1.22 -9.12 -6.20
CA GLU A 38 1.74 -10.31 -5.52
C GLU A 38 1.87 -11.49 -6.47
N SER A 39 0.86 -11.72 -7.32
CA SER A 39 0.90 -12.77 -8.35
C SER A 39 2.10 -12.60 -9.29
N GLU A 40 2.37 -11.38 -9.75
CA GLU A 40 3.57 -11.12 -10.57
C GLU A 40 4.87 -11.15 -9.77
N ALA A 41 4.86 -10.77 -8.49
CA ALA A 41 6.04 -10.84 -7.65
C ALA A 41 6.56 -12.28 -7.56
N GLN A 42 5.66 -13.26 -7.40
CA GLN A 42 5.99 -14.68 -7.39
C GLN A 42 6.63 -15.16 -8.71
N LYS A 43 6.19 -14.62 -9.85
CA LYS A 43 6.72 -15.00 -11.18
C LYS A 43 7.99 -14.25 -11.55
N SER A 44 8.28 -13.13 -10.89
CA SER A 44 9.35 -12.21 -11.25
C SER A 44 10.76 -12.64 -10.82
N GLY A 45 10.89 -13.70 -10.01
CA GLY A 45 12.18 -14.11 -9.45
C GLY A 45 12.80 -13.04 -8.54
N GLY A 46 11.97 -12.31 -7.80
CA GLY A 46 12.42 -11.25 -6.86
C GLY A 46 12.73 -9.90 -7.51
N LYS A 47 12.47 -9.73 -8.81
CA LYS A 47 12.60 -8.43 -9.50
C LYS A 47 11.49 -7.45 -9.13
N LEU A 48 10.34 -7.96 -8.69
CA LEU A 48 9.22 -7.19 -8.17
C LEU A 48 9.04 -7.52 -6.69
N GLN A 49 8.93 -6.49 -5.87
CA GLN A 49 8.56 -6.61 -4.45
C GLN A 49 7.35 -5.73 -4.15
N VAL A 50 6.51 -6.22 -3.26
CA VAL A 50 5.24 -5.60 -2.91
C VAL A 50 5.15 -5.55 -1.39
N TYR A 51 4.78 -4.40 -0.85
CA TYR A 51 4.63 -4.17 0.58
C TYR A 51 3.38 -3.34 0.85
N GLU A 52 2.79 -3.55 2.02
CA GLU A 52 1.75 -2.67 2.56
C GLU A 52 2.32 -1.93 3.77
N LYS A 53 2.00 -0.64 3.88
CA LYS A 53 2.33 0.18 5.04
C LYS A 53 1.08 0.84 5.56
N TYR A 54 0.53 0.25 6.62
CA TYR A 54 -0.71 0.67 7.24
C TYR A 54 -0.43 1.56 8.45
N TYR A 55 -0.63 2.86 8.28
CA TYR A 55 -0.36 3.86 9.31
C TYR A 55 -1.54 4.00 10.26
N PHE A 56 -1.25 4.24 11.54
CA PHE A 56 -2.25 4.50 12.59
C PHE A 56 -3.24 3.33 12.81
N ALA A 57 -2.79 2.09 12.55
CA ALA A 57 -3.59 0.88 12.72
C ALA A 57 -4.11 0.68 14.16
N ASP A 58 -3.45 1.32 15.13
CA ASP A 58 -3.79 1.33 16.55
C ASP A 58 -4.95 2.28 16.91
N ARG A 59 -5.49 3.04 15.94
CA ARG A 59 -6.46 4.11 16.20
C ARG A 59 -7.73 3.96 15.36
N PRO A 60 -8.90 4.40 15.87
CA PRO A 60 -10.11 4.48 15.07
C PRO A 60 -9.96 5.42 13.88
N ALA A 61 -10.53 5.05 12.74
CA ALA A 61 -10.55 5.86 11.53
C ALA A 61 -11.17 7.25 11.79
N ASN A 62 -10.47 8.31 11.40
CA ASN A 62 -10.96 9.69 11.52
C ASN A 62 -10.41 10.58 10.40
N LEU A 63 -10.98 11.78 10.23
CA LEU A 63 -10.56 12.70 9.16
C LEU A 63 -9.14 13.23 9.35
N GLN A 64 -8.67 13.36 10.59
CA GLN A 64 -7.34 13.90 10.90
C GLN A 64 -6.22 13.04 10.29
N MET A 65 -6.41 11.72 10.23
CA MET A 65 -5.48 10.79 9.57
C MET A 65 -5.16 11.16 8.11
N HIS A 66 -6.09 11.80 7.39
CA HIS A 66 -5.88 12.23 6.00
C HIS A 66 -4.74 13.25 5.87
N PHE A 67 -4.55 14.09 6.89
CA PHE A 67 -3.49 15.08 6.93
C PHE A 67 -2.23 14.52 7.61
N GLU A 68 -2.39 13.81 8.73
CA GLU A 68 -1.26 13.24 9.49
C GLU A 68 -0.43 12.24 8.68
N ILE A 69 -1.05 11.52 7.75
CA ILE A 69 -0.29 10.58 6.91
C ILE A 69 0.78 11.30 6.08
N ILE A 70 0.55 12.54 5.63
CA ILE A 70 1.51 13.27 4.79
C ILE A 70 2.85 13.45 5.51
N GLU A 71 2.81 13.70 6.81
CA GLU A 71 4.00 13.85 7.65
C GLU A 71 4.69 12.52 7.98
N ARG A 72 3.97 11.40 7.88
CA ARG A 72 4.46 10.06 8.21
C ARG A 72 4.81 9.22 6.99
N LEU A 73 4.50 9.68 5.79
CA LEU A 73 4.75 8.97 4.55
C LEU A 73 6.26 8.74 4.37
N ASP A 74 6.61 7.46 4.28
CA ASP A 74 7.98 7.03 4.03
C ASP A 74 8.24 6.83 2.53
N VAL A 75 8.74 7.88 1.90
CA VAL A 75 9.04 7.91 0.46
C VAL A 75 10.38 7.25 0.09
N ASN A 76 11.18 6.82 1.07
CA ASN A 76 12.50 6.22 0.85
C ASN A 76 12.45 4.67 0.81
N SER A 77 11.26 4.10 0.66
CA SER A 77 10.99 2.66 0.77
C SER A 77 11.65 1.80 -0.32
#